data_AF-A0A917X064-F1
#
_entry.id   AF-A0A917X064-F1
#
_cell.length_a   1.000
_cell.length_b   1.000
_cell.length_c   1.000
_cell.angle_alpha   90.00
_cell.angle_beta   90.00
_cell.angle_gamma   90.00
#
_symmetry.space_group_name_H-M   'P 1'
#
loop_
_entity.id
_entity.type
_entity.pdbx_description
1 polymer ?
#
loop_
_entity_poly.entity_id
_entity_poly.type
_entity_poly.pdbx_seq_one_letter_code
_entity_poly.pdbx_strand_id
1 'polypeptide(L)'
;MVISTYVFSIISTQGRLGLRGQELDQAGGGGHVADQADRLARPPPDTLETGFPGVYAVGDVTSVGTPKAGVFAEGQAAVAAARIVATIRGESPAATYDGRGICYLEFGGDRVAKVDVTFRAGERPFCGLQGPSADLAADKHAFGTDRIRRWFGREWRF
;
A
#
# COMPACT_ATOMS: atom_id res chain seq x y z
N MET A 1 -7.81 -11.99 -13.85
CA MET A 1 -6.34 -11.94 -13.58
C MET A 1 -6.05 -10.87 -12.53
N VAL A 2 -5.71 -11.25 -11.28
CA VAL A 2 -5.36 -10.29 -10.21
C VAL A 2 -3.89 -9.95 -10.39
N ILE A 3 -3.58 -8.70 -10.72
CA ILE A 3 -2.20 -8.19 -10.67
C ILE A 3 -1.85 -8.06 -9.18
N SER A 4 -1.44 -9.17 -8.58
CA SER A 4 -0.80 -9.22 -7.26
C SER A 4 0.68 -8.91 -7.50
N THR A 5 0.99 -7.63 -7.63
CA THR A 5 2.38 -7.19 -7.52
C THR A 5 2.65 -7.06 -6.02
N TYR A 6 3.50 -7.95 -5.49
CA TYR A 6 4.04 -7.85 -4.14
C TYR A 6 4.75 -6.49 -3.99
N VAL A 7 4.10 -5.50 -3.38
CA VAL A 7 4.76 -4.27 -2.96
C VAL A 7 5.19 -4.48 -1.51
N PHE A 8 6.41 -4.98 -1.34
CA PHE A 8 7.13 -4.89 -0.08
C PHE A 8 7.96 -3.61 -0.17
N SER A 9 7.61 -2.56 0.57
CA SER A 9 8.41 -1.34 0.57
C SER A 9 8.46 -0.74 1.96
N ILE A 10 9.66 -0.82 2.55
CA ILE A 10 10.08 -0.01 3.68
C ILE A 10 10.76 1.21 3.09
N ILE A 11 10.28 2.41 3.42
CA ILE A 11 10.84 3.66 2.90
C ILE A 11 11.45 4.42 4.08
N SER A 12 12.76 4.67 4.01
CA SER A 12 13.53 5.36 5.06
C SER A 12 13.96 6.75 4.58
N THR A 13 13.75 7.78 5.41
CA THR A 13 14.28 9.14 5.17
C THR A 13 15.77 9.26 5.46
N GLN A 14 16.37 8.27 6.14
CA GLN A 14 17.80 8.19 6.40
C GLN A 14 18.43 7.26 5.35
N GLY A 15 19.36 7.78 4.52
CA GLY A 15 19.92 7.12 3.33
C GLY A 15 20.75 5.84 3.56
N ARG A 16 20.78 5.31 4.78
CA ARG A 16 21.24 3.97 5.15
C ARG A 16 20.44 3.60 6.38
N LEU A 17 19.77 2.44 6.39
CA LEU A 17 19.53 1.78 7.67
C LEU A 17 20.93 1.54 8.26
N GLY A 18 21.32 2.39 9.20
CA GLY A 18 22.42 2.16 10.11
C GLY A 18 22.06 1.05 11.09
N LEU A 19 21.47 -0.05 10.62
CA LEU A 19 21.66 -1.34 11.27
C LEU A 19 23.13 -1.71 11.03
N ARG A 20 24.05 -1.05 11.74
CA ARG A 20 25.39 -1.62 11.89
C ARG A 20 25.12 -3.02 12.46
N GLY A 21 25.62 -4.05 11.80
CA GLY A 21 25.51 -5.45 12.24
C GLY A 21 26.15 -5.75 13.60
N GLN A 22 26.34 -4.76 14.47
CA GLN A 22 26.90 -4.86 15.81
C GLN A 22 25.84 -4.82 16.92
N GLU A 23 24.57 -4.50 16.62
CA GLU A 23 23.47 -4.69 17.60
C GLU A 23 22.74 -6.03 17.40
N LEU A 24 23.08 -6.77 16.33
CA LEU A 24 22.59 -8.13 16.06
C LEU A 24 23.46 -9.21 16.72
N ASP A 25 24.65 -8.88 17.20
CA ASP A 25 25.61 -9.84 17.78
C ASP A 25 25.61 -9.88 19.31
N GLN A 26 24.78 -9.05 19.98
CA GLN A 26 24.65 -9.04 21.44
C GLN A 26 23.30 -9.54 21.99
N ALA A 27 22.36 -9.96 21.14
CA ALA A 27 21.06 -10.43 21.58
C ALA A 27 20.80 -11.87 21.16
N GLY A 28 21.39 -12.82 21.89
CA GLY A 28 20.91 -14.19 21.92
C GLY A 28 19.50 -14.24 22.50
N GLY A 29 18.47 -14.12 21.66
CA GLY A 29 17.07 -14.24 22.08
C GLY A 29 16.08 -13.92 20.97
N GLY A 30 15.34 -14.93 20.49
CA GLY A 30 14.33 -14.79 19.43
C GLY A 30 13.17 -13.82 19.72
N GLY A 31 13.05 -13.29 20.95
CA GLY A 31 12.05 -12.29 21.33
C GLY A 31 12.33 -10.88 20.80
N HIS A 32 13.61 -10.49 20.65
CA HIS A 32 13.95 -9.13 20.19
C HIS A 32 13.63 -8.92 18.71
N VAL A 33 13.88 -9.93 17.87
CA VAL A 33 13.60 -9.90 16.44
C VAL A 33 12.09 -9.82 16.17
N ALA A 34 11.28 -10.51 16.97
CA ALA A 34 9.82 -10.48 16.85
C ALA A 34 9.23 -9.10 17.19
N ASP A 35 9.73 -8.45 18.24
CA ASP A 35 9.34 -7.08 18.62
C ASP A 35 9.66 -6.06 17.51
N GLN A 36 10.86 -6.16 16.94
CA GLN A 36 11.26 -5.29 15.82
C GLN A 36 10.38 -5.50 14.58
N ALA A 37 10.00 -6.75 14.28
CA ALA A 37 9.12 -7.06 13.17
C ALA A 37 7.70 -6.50 13.36
N ASP A 38 7.14 -6.59 14.58
CA ASP A 38 5.81 -6.05 14.88
C ASP A 38 5.76 -4.52 14.71
N ARG A 39 6.79 -3.83 15.21
CA ARG A 39 6.93 -2.36 15.07
C ARG A 39 7.01 -1.89 13.63
N LEU A 40 7.48 -2.73 12.72
CA LEU A 40 7.52 -2.46 11.28
C LEU A 40 6.18 -2.80 10.60
N ALA A 41 5.58 -3.95 10.95
CA ALA A 41 4.41 -4.48 10.27
C ALA A 41 3.11 -3.74 10.59
N ARG A 42 3.04 -3.03 11.72
CA ARG A 42 1.81 -2.42 12.23
C ARG A 42 1.91 -0.91 12.47
N PRO A 43 2.14 -0.10 11.42
CA PRO A 43 2.09 1.35 11.56
C PRO A 43 0.65 1.85 11.82
N PRO A 44 0.47 3.05 12.38
CA PRO A 44 -0.83 3.71 12.42
C PRO A 44 -1.40 3.85 11.00
N PRO A 45 -2.68 3.51 10.77
CA PRO A 45 -3.24 3.41 9.43
C PRO A 45 -3.35 4.77 8.71
N ASP A 46 -3.38 5.88 9.44
CA ASP A 46 -3.47 7.23 8.89
C ASP A 46 -2.12 7.76 8.37
N THR A 47 -1.03 7.51 9.11
CA THR A 47 0.30 8.08 8.82
C THR A 47 1.24 7.11 8.12
N LEU A 48 1.07 5.80 8.34
CA LEU A 48 1.92 4.73 7.81
C LEU A 48 3.37 4.75 8.31
N GLU A 49 3.67 5.60 9.30
CA GLU A 49 4.98 5.66 9.94
C GLU A 49 5.09 4.55 10.99
N THR A 50 6.16 3.78 10.90
CA THR A 50 6.39 2.64 11.78
C THR A 50 6.81 3.09 13.18
N GLY A 51 7.03 2.14 14.09
CA GLY A 51 7.63 2.44 15.38
C GLY A 51 9.08 2.97 15.29
N PHE A 52 9.69 3.01 14.10
CA PHE A 52 11.01 3.60 13.86
C PHE A 52 10.86 4.97 13.18
N PRO A 53 11.40 6.05 13.78
CA PRO A 53 11.25 7.40 13.23
C PRO A 53 11.75 7.52 11.80
N GLY A 54 10.94 8.14 10.93
CA GLY A 54 11.30 8.34 9.52
C GLY A 54 11.31 7.06 8.67
N VAL A 55 10.78 5.95 9.21
CA VAL A 55 10.61 4.69 8.49
C VAL A 55 9.12 4.44 8.28
N TYR A 56 8.71 4.31 7.02
CA TYR A 56 7.34 4.06 6.60
C TYR A 56 7.19 2.65 6.04
N ALA A 57 6.05 2.01 6.31
CA ALA A 57 5.70 0.72 5.75
C ALA A 57 4.42 0.85 4.91
N VAL A 58 4.45 0.30 3.69
CA VAL A 58 3.33 0.35 2.73
C VAL A 58 3.18 -1.00 2.03
N GLY A 59 1.97 -1.29 1.56
CA GLY A 59 1.61 -2.50 0.83
C GLY A 59 1.39 -3.71 1.72
N ASP A 60 1.68 -4.90 1.18
CA ASP A 60 1.25 -6.18 1.74
C ASP A 60 1.96 -6.57 3.04
N VAL A 61 3.10 -5.93 3.33
CA VAL A 61 3.84 -6.05 4.60
C VAL A 61 3.05 -5.48 5.78
N THR A 62 2.11 -4.58 5.52
CA THR A 62 1.41 -3.85 6.56
C THR A 62 0.18 -4.58 7.09
N SER A 63 -0.16 -4.30 8.35
CA SER A 63 -1.39 -4.73 9.02
C SER A 63 -2.31 -3.54 9.34
N VAL A 64 -2.50 -2.64 8.36
CA VAL A 64 -3.28 -1.39 8.52
C VAL A 64 -4.79 -1.55 8.30
N GLY A 65 -5.27 -2.76 8.07
CA GLY A 65 -6.71 -3.07 8.00
C GLY A 65 -7.37 -2.88 6.63
N THR A 66 -6.61 -2.59 5.58
CA THR A 66 -7.09 -2.59 4.18
C THR A 66 -6.78 -3.91 3.47
N PRO A 67 -7.57 -4.31 2.45
CA PRO A 67 -7.22 -5.44 1.60
C PRO A 67 -5.83 -5.29 0.98
N LYS A 68 -5.17 -6.44 0.77
CA LYS A 68 -3.85 -6.54 0.12
C LYS A 68 -4.03 -6.49 -1.39
N ALA A 69 -4.01 -5.28 -1.94
CA ALA A 69 -4.12 -5.04 -3.37
C ALA A 69 -3.32 -3.81 -3.79
N GLY A 70 -2.86 -3.80 -5.04
CA GLY A 70 -2.00 -2.74 -5.59
C GLY A 70 -2.59 -1.33 -5.46
N VAL A 71 -3.91 -1.15 -5.54
CA VAL A 71 -4.55 0.16 -5.39
C VAL A 71 -4.39 0.74 -3.97
N PHE A 72 -4.46 -0.11 -2.94
CA PHE A 72 -4.25 0.31 -1.55
C PHE A 72 -2.78 0.56 -1.30
N ALA A 73 -1.89 -0.29 -1.81
CA ALA A 73 -0.45 -0.08 -1.75
C ALA A 73 -0.04 1.24 -2.43
N GLU A 74 -0.64 1.58 -3.58
CA GLU A 74 -0.42 2.83 -4.30
C GLU A 74 -0.89 4.05 -3.48
N GLY A 75 -2.08 3.99 -2.89
CA GLY A 75 -2.60 5.05 -2.02
C GLY A 75 -1.74 5.24 -0.77
N GLN A 76 -1.29 4.15 -0.15
CA GLN A 76 -0.39 4.17 0.99
C GLN A 76 0.98 4.78 0.63
N ALA A 77 1.55 4.38 -0.51
CA ALA A 77 2.82 4.91 -1.00
C ALA A 77 2.75 6.41 -1.29
N ALA A 78 1.63 6.91 -1.82
CA ALA A 78 1.42 8.34 -2.05
C ALA A 78 1.43 9.15 -0.75
N VAL A 79 0.78 8.65 0.31
CA VAL A 79 0.76 9.29 1.63
C VAL A 79 2.16 9.27 2.26
N ALA A 80 2.82 8.11 2.27
CA ALA A 80 4.18 7.99 2.80
C ALA A 80 5.14 8.95 2.08
N ALA A 81 5.10 9.00 0.74
CA ALA A 81 5.92 9.90 -0.05
C ALA A 81 5.65 11.38 0.28
N ALA A 82 4.37 11.79 0.40
CA ALA A 82 4.02 13.16 0.74
C ALA A 82 4.53 13.55 2.14
N ARG A 83 4.42 12.65 3.12
CA ARG A 83 4.93 12.87 4.49
C ARG A 83 6.46 12.97 4.52
N ILE A 84 7.16 12.10 3.79
CA ILE A 84 8.61 12.16 3.63
C ILE A 84 9.06 13.48 3.00
N VAL A 85 8.38 13.93 1.94
CA VAL A 85 8.69 15.20 1.28
C VAL A 85 8.50 16.39 2.22
N ALA A 86 7.40 16.41 3.00
CA ALA A 86 7.18 17.45 4.01
C ALA A 86 8.31 17.51 5.04
N THR A 87 8.70 16.35 5.58
CA THR A 87 9.82 16.24 6.53
C THR A 87 11.14 16.75 5.93
N ILE A 88 11.46 16.37 4.69
CA ILE A 88 12.68 16.83 4.00
C ILE A 88 12.69 18.36 3.82
N ARG A 89 11.50 18.97 3.63
CA ARG A 89 11.34 20.42 3.48
C ARG A 89 11.30 21.18 4.82
N GLY A 90 11.35 20.48 5.96
CA GLY A 90 11.16 21.09 7.28
C GLY A 90 9.72 21.51 7.57
N GLU A 91 8.76 20.96 6.82
CA GLU A 91 7.32 21.19 6.99
C GLU A 91 6.71 20.12 7.90
N SER A 92 5.57 20.43 8.54
CA SER A 92 4.83 19.43 9.32
C SER A 92 4.08 18.45 8.41
N PRO A 93 4.30 17.12 8.51
CA PRO A 93 3.61 16.14 7.67
C PRO A 93 2.10 16.04 7.97
N ALA A 94 1.27 16.48 7.03
CA ALA A 94 -0.19 16.53 7.19
C ALA A 94 -0.98 15.50 6.35
N ALA A 95 -0.34 14.84 5.39
CA ALA A 95 -1.02 13.86 4.54
C ALA A 95 -1.48 12.64 5.35
N THR A 96 -2.72 12.20 5.13
CA THR A 96 -3.32 11.03 5.78
C THR A 96 -3.90 10.06 4.76
N TYR A 97 -3.80 8.77 5.07
CA TYR A 97 -4.38 7.71 4.27
C TYR A 97 -5.88 7.56 4.55
N ASP A 98 -6.68 7.48 3.48
CA ASP A 98 -8.14 7.53 3.56
C ASP A 98 -8.82 6.17 3.40
N GLY A 99 -8.04 5.10 3.17
CA GLY A 99 -8.49 3.72 3.08
C GLY A 99 -9.34 3.41 1.85
N ARG A 100 -9.30 4.25 0.81
CA ARG A 100 -10.10 4.05 -0.40
C ARG A 100 -9.41 3.15 -1.40
N GLY A 101 -10.20 2.34 -2.10
CA GLY A 101 -9.72 1.51 -3.18
C GLY A 101 -10.85 1.06 -4.09
N ILE A 102 -10.46 0.52 -5.25
CA ILE A 102 -11.39 -0.10 -6.17
C ILE A 102 -10.95 -1.53 -6.48
N CYS A 103 -11.90 -2.42 -6.76
CA CYS A 103 -11.60 -3.71 -7.36
C CYS A 103 -12.57 -4.03 -8.50
N TYR A 104 -12.15 -4.93 -9.39
CA TYR A 104 -12.96 -5.38 -10.51
C TYR A 104 -13.30 -6.86 -10.35
N LEU A 105 -14.55 -7.20 -10.60
CA LEU A 105 -15.08 -8.56 -10.54
C LEU A 105 -15.48 -9.00 -11.95
N GLU A 106 -14.90 -10.09 -12.44
CA GLU A 106 -15.20 -10.63 -13.77
C GLU A 106 -16.40 -11.58 -13.70
N PHE A 107 -17.41 -11.39 -14.56
CA PHE A 107 -18.65 -12.18 -14.59
C PHE A 107 -18.73 -13.12 -15.80
N GLY A 108 -17.69 -13.16 -16.64
CA GLY A 108 -17.75 -13.81 -17.96
C GLY A 108 -18.54 -13.01 -18.98
N GLY A 109 -18.59 -13.51 -20.23
CA GLY A 109 -19.30 -12.85 -21.33
C GLY A 109 -18.86 -11.41 -21.58
N ASP A 110 -17.56 -11.12 -21.40
CA ASP A 110 -16.96 -9.78 -21.51
C ASP A 110 -17.58 -8.71 -20.59
N ARG A 111 -18.13 -9.12 -19.45
CA ARG A 111 -18.73 -8.22 -18.46
C ARG A 111 -17.95 -8.22 -17.15
N VAL A 112 -17.80 -7.02 -16.61
CA VAL A 112 -17.09 -6.74 -15.36
C VAL A 112 -17.96 -5.87 -14.46
N ALA A 113 -17.97 -6.13 -13.17
CA ALA A 113 -18.46 -5.16 -12.18
C ALA A 113 -17.27 -4.45 -11.51
N LYS A 114 -17.51 -3.22 -11.07
CA LYS A 114 -16.56 -2.42 -10.31
C LYS A 114 -17.06 -2.28 -8.89
N VAL A 115 -16.15 -2.39 -7.93
CA VAL A 115 -16.44 -2.23 -6.51
C VAL A 115 -15.63 -1.05 -6.01
N ASP A 116 -16.30 -0.07 -5.42
CA ASP A 116 -15.69 1.03 -4.70
C ASP A 116 -15.78 0.74 -3.20
N VAL A 117 -14.64 0.77 -2.52
CA VAL A 117 -14.55 0.42 -1.10
C VAL A 117 -13.84 1.47 -0.29
N THR A 118 -14.19 1.58 0.99
CA THR A 118 -13.50 2.43 1.96
C THR A 118 -13.33 1.69 3.28
N PHE A 119 -12.09 1.62 3.77
CA PHE A 119 -11.72 1.00 5.04
C PHE A 119 -11.05 2.04 5.93
N ARG A 120 -11.82 2.65 6.85
CA ARG A 120 -11.30 3.63 7.80
C ARG A 120 -11.28 3.05 9.20
N ALA A 121 -10.23 3.38 9.95
CA ALA A 121 -10.10 2.93 11.34
C ALA A 121 -11.30 3.43 12.18
N GLY A 122 -11.95 2.50 12.88
CA GLY A 122 -13.12 2.79 13.71
C GLY A 122 -14.45 2.93 12.96
N GLU A 123 -14.45 2.88 11.63
CA GLU A 123 -15.66 2.95 10.82
C GLU A 123 -16.05 1.56 10.27
N ARG A 124 -17.34 1.35 10.00
CA ARG A 124 -17.77 0.17 9.23
C ARG A 124 -17.28 0.32 7.79
N PRO A 125 -16.67 -0.71 7.18
CA PRO A 125 -16.26 -0.64 5.79
C PRO A 125 -17.45 -0.34 4.87
N PHE A 126 -17.24 0.57 3.92
CA PHE A 126 -18.19 0.85 2.85
C PHE A 126 -17.83 0.02 1.61
N CYS A 127 -18.85 -0.43 0.89
CA CYS A 127 -18.74 -1.16 -0.36
C CYS A 127 -19.89 -0.78 -1.28
N GLY A 128 -19.58 -0.20 -2.44
CA GLY A 128 -20.52 0.07 -3.52
C GLY A 128 -20.19 -0.79 -4.72
N LEU A 129 -21.19 -1.46 -5.31
CA LEU A 129 -21.05 -2.29 -6.50
C LEU A 129 -21.73 -1.63 -7.70
N GLN A 130 -21.03 -1.53 -8.81
CA GLN A 130 -21.55 -1.07 -10.10
C GLN A 130 -21.42 -2.16 -11.16
N GLY A 131 -22.46 -2.37 -11.97
CA GLY A 131 -22.44 -3.33 -13.09
C GLY A 131 -23.14 -4.66 -12.79
N PRO A 132 -22.80 -5.76 -13.49
CA PRO A 132 -21.69 -5.89 -14.45
C PRO A 132 -22.01 -5.34 -15.86
N SER A 133 -21.01 -4.79 -16.56
CA SER A 133 -21.16 -4.28 -17.93
C SER A 133 -19.88 -4.44 -18.77
N ALA A 134 -20.01 -4.30 -20.10
CA ALA A 134 -18.87 -4.28 -21.02
C ALA A 134 -18.05 -2.97 -20.88
N ASP A 135 -18.70 -1.85 -20.59
CA ASP A 135 -18.02 -0.57 -20.36
C ASP A 135 -17.05 -0.65 -19.16
N LEU A 136 -17.47 -1.34 -18.09
CA LEU A 136 -16.59 -1.59 -16.94
C LEU A 136 -15.47 -2.59 -17.24
N ALA A 137 -15.65 -3.45 -18.26
CA ALA A 137 -14.56 -4.28 -18.75
C ALA A 137 -13.51 -3.44 -19.48
N ALA A 138 -13.94 -2.46 -20.28
CA ALA A 138 -13.05 -1.47 -20.89
C ALA A 138 -12.36 -0.58 -19.84
N ASP A 139 -13.07 -0.15 -18.79
CA ASP A 139 -12.51 0.61 -17.66
C ASP A 139 -11.39 -0.18 -16.96
N LYS A 140 -11.63 -1.46 -16.62
CA LYS A 140 -10.60 -2.35 -16.07
C LYS A 140 -9.39 -2.47 -16.99
N HIS A 141 -9.62 -2.62 -18.30
CA HIS A 141 -8.55 -2.72 -19.29
C HIS A 141 -7.68 -1.45 -19.29
N ALA A 142 -8.32 -0.28 -19.33
CA ALA A 142 -7.63 1.01 -19.28
C ALA A 142 -6.86 1.19 -17.97
N PHE A 143 -7.49 0.88 -16.83
CA PHE A 143 -6.90 0.98 -15.49
C PHE A 143 -5.62 0.16 -15.35
N GLY A 144 -5.63 -1.09 -15.84
CA GLY A 144 -4.45 -1.96 -15.83
C GLY A 144 -3.37 -1.51 -16.83
N THR A 145 -3.78 -1.07 -18.03
CA THR A 145 -2.84 -0.60 -19.08
C THR A 145 -2.05 0.61 -18.62
N ASP A 146 -2.73 1.60 -18.02
CA ASP A 146 -2.09 2.82 -17.50
C ASP A 146 -1.01 2.49 -16.47
N ARG A 147 -1.31 1.59 -15.53
CA ARG A 147 -0.35 1.14 -14.50
C ARG A 147 0.82 0.36 -15.08
N ILE A 148 0.56 -0.55 -16.02
CA ILE A 148 1.62 -1.32 -16.65
C ILE A 148 2.59 -0.41 -17.42
N ARG A 149 2.07 0.60 -18.13
CA ARG A 149 2.88 1.62 -18.79
C ARG A 149 3.66 2.47 -17.81
N ARG A 150 2.98 3.03 -16.80
CA ARG A 150 3.57 3.94 -15.81
C ARG A 150 4.72 3.30 -15.04
N TRP A 151 4.51 2.08 -14.52
CA TRP A 151 5.43 1.47 -13.57
C TRP A 151 6.46 0.55 -14.21
N PHE A 152 6.14 -0.05 -15.37
CA PHE A 152 7.00 -1.04 -16.02
C PHE A 152 7.44 -0.65 -17.43
N GLY A 153 7.01 0.52 -17.94
CA GLY A 153 7.42 1.03 -19.24
C GLY A 153 7.04 0.13 -20.41
N ARG A 154 5.99 -0.69 -20.28
CA ARG A 154 5.56 -1.66 -21.30
C ARG A 154 4.06 -1.64 -21.53
N GLU A 155 3.63 -2.31 -22.59
CA GLU A 155 2.21 -2.54 -22.87
C GLU A 155 1.69 -3.74 -22.07
N TRP A 156 0.42 -3.67 -21.67
CA TRP A 156 -0.29 -4.81 -21.10
C TRP A 156 -0.62 -5.81 -22.22
N ARG A 157 -0.21 -7.06 -22.02
CA ARG A 157 -0.53 -8.19 -22.91
C ARG A 157 -1.33 -9.22 -22.11
N PHE A 158 -2.39 -9.75 -22.72
CA PHE A 158 -3.15 -10.89 -22.22
C PHE A 158 -2.51 -12.19 -22.67
#